data_AF-T4VRB4-F1
#
_entry.id   AF-T4VRB4-F1
#
_cell.length_a   1.000
_cell.length_b   1.000
_cell.length_c   1.000
_cell.angle_alpha   90.00
_cell.angle_beta   90.00
_cell.angle_gamma   90.00
#
_symmetry.space_group_name_H-M   'P 1'
#
loop_
_entity.id
_entity.type
_entity.pdbx_description
1 polymer ?
#
loop_
_entity_poly.entity_id
_entity_poly.type
_entity_poly.pdbx_seq_one_letter_code
_entity_poly.pdbx_strand_id
1 'polypeptide(L)'
;MKPELKVIIYEQRKLFRELLNLLDEQYDLILGKDVKLLEKVAKKLENASRNVAKLEIQRRNIVGSDFSMGSLIEESDDKNIKEAYEEIKQTIKMIEIQKESNDVILKQKLFFNKKMLNVLKPSQGIGTYNYSGQLGK
;
A
#
# COMPACT_ATOMS: atom_id res chain seq x y z
N MET A 1 -25.10 -8.93 -19.40
CA MET A 1 -23.75 -8.37 -19.20
C MET A 1 -22.78 -8.92 -20.25
N LYS A 2 -21.95 -8.07 -20.88
CA LYS A 2 -20.98 -8.49 -21.92
C LYS A 2 -19.94 -9.47 -21.31
N PRO A 3 -19.55 -10.56 -22.02
CA PRO A 3 -18.56 -11.53 -21.52
C PRO A 3 -17.23 -10.90 -21.13
N GLU A 4 -16.77 -9.90 -21.90
CA GLU A 4 -15.54 -9.16 -21.66
C GLU A 4 -15.53 -8.46 -20.29
N LEU A 5 -16.67 -7.93 -19.86
CA LEU A 5 -16.80 -7.29 -18.55
C LEU A 5 -16.73 -8.30 -17.40
N LYS A 6 -17.20 -9.54 -17.62
CA LYS A 6 -17.08 -10.62 -16.63
C LYS A 6 -15.61 -10.96 -16.40
N VAL A 7 -14.84 -11.06 -17.48
CA VAL A 7 -13.39 -11.32 -17.41
C VAL A 7 -12.69 -10.24 -16.59
N ILE A 8 -12.98 -8.96 -16.87
CA ILE A 8 -12.39 -7.83 -16.13
C ILE A 8 -12.67 -7.91 -14.63
N ILE A 9 -13.89 -8.31 -14.22
CA ILE A 9 -14.23 -8.45 -12.79
C ILE A 9 -13.37 -9.52 -12.12
N TYR A 10 -13.23 -10.69 -12.75
CA TYR A 10 -12.41 -11.76 -12.19
C TYR A 10 -10.92 -11.40 -12.16
N GLU A 11 -10.43 -10.67 -13.16
CA GLU A 11 -9.06 -10.16 -13.18
C GLU A 11 -8.83 -9.11 -12.10
N GLN A 12 -9.75 -8.16 -11.92
CA GLN A 12 -9.72 -7.18 -10.83
C GLN A 12 -9.69 -7.87 -9.46
N ARG A 13 -10.54 -8.88 -9.25
CA ARG A 13 -10.56 -9.67 -8.01
C ARG A 13 -9.21 -10.32 -7.73
N LYS A 14 -8.60 -10.96 -8.73
CA LYS A 14 -7.28 -11.59 -8.59
C LYS A 14 -6.23 -10.55 -8.22
N LEU A 15 -6.26 -9.42 -8.90
CA LEU A 15 -5.25 -8.39 -8.76
C LEU A 15 -5.32 -7.64 -7.43
N PHE A 16 -6.53 -7.36 -6.91
CA PHE A 16 -6.68 -6.80 -5.57
C PHE A 16 -6.22 -7.78 -4.49
N ARG A 17 -6.47 -9.09 -4.63
CA ARG A 17 -5.92 -10.09 -3.70
C ARG A 17 -4.39 -10.14 -3.74
N GLU A 18 -3.80 -10.07 -4.93
CA GLU A 18 -2.34 -9.96 -5.07
C GLU A 18 -1.79 -8.72 -4.39
N LEU A 19 -2.45 -7.56 -4.57
CA LEU A 19 -2.04 -6.31 -3.95
C LEU A 19 -2.13 -6.39 -2.41
N LEU A 20 -3.18 -6.99 -1.86
CA LEU A 20 -3.32 -7.22 -0.43
C LEU A 20 -2.17 -8.09 0.10
N ASN A 21 -1.87 -9.22 -0.54
CA ASN A 21 -0.77 -10.10 -0.14
C ASN A 21 0.59 -9.39 -0.18
N LEU A 22 0.82 -8.49 -1.15
CA LEU A 22 2.05 -7.70 -1.23
C LEU A 22 2.15 -6.67 -0.10
N LEU A 23 1.03 -6.12 0.37
CA LEU A 23 1.01 -5.22 1.52
C LEU A 23 1.23 -5.97 2.84
N ASP A 24 0.78 -7.21 2.94
CA ASP A 24 1.10 -8.10 4.05
C ASP A 24 2.59 -8.48 4.03
N GLU A 25 3.15 -8.85 2.87
CA GLU A 25 4.60 -9.08 2.70
C GLU A 25 5.39 -7.81 3.10
N GLN A 26 4.92 -6.62 2.72
CA GLN A 26 5.54 -5.36 3.11
C GLN A 26 5.53 -5.18 4.64
N TYR A 27 4.43 -5.49 5.32
CA TYR A 27 4.33 -5.40 6.78
C TYR A 27 5.41 -6.22 7.48
N ASP A 28 5.52 -7.50 7.11
CA ASP A 28 6.49 -8.43 7.70
C ASP A 28 7.93 -7.98 7.44
N LEU A 29 8.22 -7.50 6.22
CA LEU A 29 9.53 -7.01 5.86
C LEU A 29 9.88 -5.69 6.56
N ILE A 30 8.89 -4.81 6.78
CA ILE A 30 9.08 -3.62 7.61
C ILE A 30 9.52 -4.07 9.00
N LEU A 31 8.83 -5.02 9.62
CA LEU A 31 9.17 -5.57 10.93
C LEU A 31 10.57 -6.18 10.96
N GLY A 32 10.90 -7.03 9.97
CA GLY A 32 12.18 -7.70 9.80
C GLY A 32 13.36 -6.79 9.42
N LYS A 33 13.10 -5.53 9.03
CA LYS A 33 14.10 -4.52 8.64
C LYS A 33 14.93 -4.92 7.41
N ASP A 34 14.41 -5.77 6.52
CA ASP A 34 15.11 -6.15 5.29
C ASP A 34 14.86 -5.12 4.17
N VAL A 35 15.76 -4.15 4.07
CA VAL A 35 15.66 -3.05 3.09
C VAL A 35 15.73 -3.55 1.64
N LYS A 36 16.50 -4.61 1.36
CA LYS A 36 16.65 -5.12 -0.01
C LYS A 36 15.36 -5.78 -0.49
N LEU A 37 14.71 -6.56 0.36
CA LEU A 37 13.41 -7.16 0.04
C LEU A 37 12.30 -6.11 -0.02
N LEU A 38 12.33 -5.09 0.83
CA LEU A 38 11.40 -3.96 0.76
C LEU A 38 11.45 -3.23 -0.60
N GLU A 39 12.65 -3.02 -1.16
CA GLU A 39 12.80 -2.42 -2.49
C GLU A 39 12.14 -3.29 -3.59
N LYS A 40 12.28 -4.62 -3.49
CA LYS A 40 11.64 -5.55 -4.43
C LYS A 40 10.12 -5.50 -4.31
N VAL A 41 9.58 -5.51 -3.09
CA VAL A 41 8.14 -5.42 -2.85
C VAL A 41 7.57 -4.10 -3.33
N ALA A 42 8.29 -2.99 -3.14
CA ALA A 42 7.89 -1.69 -3.68
C ALA A 42 7.72 -1.72 -5.20
N LYS A 43 8.67 -2.34 -5.94
CA LYS A 43 8.55 -2.51 -7.41
C LYS A 43 7.36 -3.40 -7.80
N LYS A 44 7.10 -4.47 -7.05
CA LYS A 44 5.92 -5.33 -7.27
C LYS A 44 4.61 -4.56 -7.05
N LEU A 45 4.51 -3.78 -5.97
CA LEU A 45 3.34 -2.94 -5.67
C LEU A 45 3.09 -1.89 -6.75
N GLU A 46 4.16 -1.27 -7.26
CA GLU A 46 4.06 -0.30 -8.36
C GLU A 46 3.53 -0.97 -9.64
N ASN A 47 4.05 -2.15 -9.99
CA ASN A 47 3.58 -2.92 -11.13
C ASN A 47 2.11 -3.34 -10.98
N ALA A 48 1.72 -3.86 -9.82
CA ALA A 48 0.33 -4.20 -9.51
C ALA A 48 -0.59 -2.98 -9.67
N SER A 49 -0.18 -1.82 -9.15
CA SER A 49 -0.92 -0.57 -9.27
C SER A 49 -1.10 -0.13 -10.72
N ARG A 50 -0.05 -0.25 -11.56
CA ARG A 50 -0.17 0.01 -13.00
C ARG A 50 -1.13 -0.95 -13.70
N ASN A 51 -1.17 -2.21 -13.27
CA ASN A 51 -2.10 -3.19 -13.82
C ASN A 51 -3.56 -2.92 -13.40
N VAL A 52 -3.83 -2.45 -12.18
CA VAL A 52 -5.16 -1.91 -11.79
C VAL A 52 -5.58 -0.82 -12.78
N ALA A 53 -4.71 0.17 -13.01
CA ALA A 53 -5.02 1.30 -13.88
C ALA A 53 -5.30 0.86 -15.32
N LYS A 54 -4.54 -0.11 -15.84
CA LYS A 54 -4.79 -0.70 -17.17
C LYS A 54 -6.17 -1.37 -17.26
N LEU A 55 -6.55 -2.16 -16.26
CA LEU A 55 -7.87 -2.81 -16.22
C LEU A 55 -9.01 -1.77 -16.18
N GLU A 56 -8.84 -0.68 -15.44
CA GLU A 56 -9.84 0.39 -15.39
C GLU A 56 -9.97 1.11 -16.75
N ILE A 57 -8.86 1.35 -17.45
CA ILE A 57 -8.90 1.91 -18.82
C ILE A 57 -9.62 0.94 -19.77
N GLN A 58 -9.29 -0.35 -19.71
CA GLN A 58 -9.97 -1.38 -20.53
C GLN A 58 -11.47 -1.43 -20.25
N ARG A 59 -11.87 -1.36 -18.98
CA ARG A 59 -13.28 -1.27 -18.59
C ARG A 59 -13.96 -0.05 -19.22
N ARG A 60 -13.35 1.13 -19.10
CA ARG A 60 -13.90 2.39 -19.67
C ARG A 60 -14.03 2.33 -21.18
N ASN A 61 -13.13 1.64 -21.88
CA ASN A 61 -13.23 1.45 -23.33
C ASN A 61 -14.43 0.58 -23.75
N ILE A 62 -14.86 -0.37 -22.91
CA ILE A 62 -15.95 -1.31 -23.23
C ILE A 62 -17.33 -0.72 -22.93
N VAL A 63 -17.43 0.04 -21.84
CA VAL A 63 -18.72 0.50 -21.27
C VAL A 63 -18.88 2.02 -21.29
N GLY A 64 -17.83 2.76 -21.63
CA GLY A 64 -17.81 4.21 -21.53
C GLY A 64 -17.47 4.72 -20.11
N SER A 65 -17.21 6.01 -20.01
CA SER A 65 -16.88 6.67 -18.74
C SER A 65 -18.10 6.94 -17.85
N ASP A 66 -19.30 6.84 -18.41
CA ASP A 66 -20.54 7.30 -17.79
C ASP A 66 -21.16 6.27 -16.83
N PHE A 67 -20.73 5.01 -16.93
CA PHE A 67 -21.26 3.92 -16.09
C PHE A 67 -20.28 3.52 -14.99
N SER A 68 -20.78 3.54 -13.75
CA SER A 68 -20.07 3.00 -12.59
C SER A 68 -20.09 1.48 -12.60
N MET A 69 -19.06 0.86 -12.01
CA MET A 69 -19.01 -0.61 -11.89
C MET A 69 -20.16 -1.16 -11.05
N GLY A 70 -20.60 -0.43 -10.02
CA GLY A 70 -21.74 -0.81 -9.19
C GLY A 70 -23.04 -0.87 -9.97
N SER A 71 -23.34 0.18 -10.75
CA SER A 71 -24.55 0.25 -11.57
C SER A 71 -24.62 -0.90 -12.59
N LEU A 72 -23.49 -1.21 -13.23
CA LEU A 72 -23.40 -2.31 -14.21
C LEU A 72 -23.64 -3.69 -13.60
N ILE A 73 -23.36 -3.85 -12.31
CA ILE A 73 -23.51 -5.11 -11.59
C ILE A 73 -24.90 -5.24 -10.98
N GLU A 74 -25.53 -4.15 -10.58
CA GLU A 74 -26.93 -4.13 -10.17
C GLU A 74 -27.86 -4.55 -11.30
N GLU A 75 -27.62 -4.04 -12.51
CA GLU A 75 -28.31 -4.41 -13.75
C GLU A 75 -28.00 -5.83 -14.25
N SER A 76 -27.04 -6.53 -13.64
CA SER A 76 -26.68 -7.90 -14.00
C SER A 76 -27.49 -8.92 -13.21
N ASP A 77 -28.10 -9.89 -13.89
CA ASP A 77 -28.80 -11.02 -13.23
C ASP A 77 -27.85 -12.12 -12.74
N ASP A 78 -26.54 -12.01 -13.02
CA ASP A 78 -25.56 -13.03 -12.65
C ASP A 78 -25.13 -12.92 -11.18
N LYS A 79 -25.63 -13.86 -10.36
CA LYS A 79 -25.32 -13.94 -8.93
C LYS A 79 -23.82 -14.09 -8.65
N ASN A 80 -23.08 -14.84 -9.47
CA ASN A 80 -21.65 -15.06 -9.27
C ASN A 80 -20.85 -13.77 -9.45
N ILE A 81 -21.29 -12.90 -10.36
CA ILE A 81 -20.67 -11.59 -10.59
C ILE A 81 -20.94 -10.64 -9.43
N LYS A 82 -22.16 -10.66 -8.88
CA LYS A 82 -22.51 -9.88 -7.68
C LYS A 82 -21.67 -10.30 -6.48
N GLU A 83 -21.52 -11.61 -6.26
CA GLU A 83 -20.66 -12.15 -5.20
C GLU A 83 -19.19 -11.76 -5.40
N ALA A 84 -18.65 -11.92 -6.62
CA ALA A 84 -17.27 -11.54 -6.93
C ALA A 84 -17.00 -10.05 -6.71
N TYR A 85 -17.98 -9.19 -6.99
CA TYR A 85 -17.85 -7.75 -6.76
C TYR A 85 -17.91 -7.37 -5.29
N GLU A 86 -18.74 -8.04 -4.51
CA GLU A 86 -18.78 -7.82 -3.07
C GLU A 86 -17.47 -8.25 -2.41
N GLU A 87 -16.87 -9.37 -2.85
CA GLU A 87 -15.52 -9.76 -2.45
C GLU A 87 -14.46 -8.70 -2.83
N ILE A 88 -14.58 -8.09 -4.02
CA ILE A 88 -13.68 -7.00 -4.44
C ILE A 88 -13.79 -5.83 -3.47
N LYS A 89 -15.00 -5.37 -3.14
CA LYS A 89 -15.20 -4.27 -2.18
C LYS A 89 -14.58 -4.56 -0.83
N GLN A 90 -14.79 -5.77 -0.31
CA GLN A 90 -14.20 -6.20 0.96
C GLN A 90 -12.68 -6.19 0.89
N THR A 91 -12.10 -6.70 -0.20
CA THR A 91 -10.65 -6.72 -0.43
C THR A 91 -10.08 -5.30 -0.50
N ILE A 92 -10.76 -4.37 -1.19
CA ILE A 92 -10.36 -2.95 -1.25
C ILE A 92 -10.33 -2.33 0.15
N LYS A 93 -11.36 -2.59 0.96
CA LYS A 93 -11.40 -2.11 2.36
C LYS A 93 -10.24 -2.67 3.19
N MET A 94 -9.89 -3.94 3.01
CA MET A 94 -8.73 -4.55 3.67
C MET A 94 -7.41 -3.93 3.21
N ILE A 95 -7.27 -3.64 1.90
CA ILE A 95 -6.10 -2.94 1.34
C ILE A 95 -5.93 -1.56 2.00
N GLU A 96 -7.01 -0.78 2.15
CA GLU A 96 -6.96 0.53 2.79
C GLU A 96 -6.45 0.42 4.24
N ILE A 97 -7.02 -0.50 5.01
CA ILE A 97 -6.60 -0.76 6.40
C ILE A 97 -5.13 -1.18 6.47
N GLN A 98 -4.70 -2.08 5.60
CA GLN A 98 -3.32 -2.58 5.61
C GLN A 98 -2.31 -1.49 5.22
N LYS A 99 -2.66 -0.63 4.27
CA LYS A 99 -1.83 0.54 3.92
C LYS A 99 -1.66 1.48 5.10
N GLU A 100 -2.74 1.78 5.81
CA GLU A 100 -2.69 2.63 7.02
C GLU A 100 -1.82 2.00 8.11
N SER A 101 -1.98 0.69 8.35
CA SER A 101 -1.16 -0.07 9.29
C SER A 101 0.34 0.01 8.97
N ASN A 102 0.70 -0.22 7.70
CA ASN A 102 2.09 -0.14 7.23
C ASN A 102 2.68 1.27 7.42
N ASP A 103 1.92 2.32 7.11
CA ASP A 103 2.35 3.71 7.29
C ASP A 103 2.55 4.08 8.77
N VAL A 104 1.63 3.65 9.65
CA VAL A 104 1.74 3.87 11.10
C VAL A 104 3.02 3.23 11.65
N ILE A 105 3.32 1.98 11.29
CA ILE A 105 4.52 1.29 11.77
C ILE A 105 5.79 1.95 11.26
N LEU A 106 5.82 2.39 10.00
CA LEU A 106 6.96 3.14 9.46
C LEU A 106 7.18 4.43 10.25
N LYS A 107 6.13 5.21 10.51
CA LYS A 107 6.19 6.44 11.32
C LYS A 107 6.69 6.18 12.73
N GLN A 108 6.20 5.12 13.38
CA GLN A 108 6.67 4.72 14.71
C GLN A 108 8.17 4.38 14.71
N LYS A 109 8.65 3.64 13.71
CA LYS A 109 10.08 3.30 13.59
C LYS A 109 10.95 4.54 13.37
N LEU A 110 10.53 5.46 12.51
CA LEU A 110 11.23 6.73 12.30
C LEU A 110 11.28 7.59 13.57
N PHE A 111 10.17 7.66 14.29
CA PHE A 111 10.10 8.37 15.56
C PHE A 111 11.01 7.77 16.63
N PHE A 112 11.03 6.44 16.74
CA PHE A 112 11.93 5.73 17.64
C PHE A 112 13.40 6.00 17.30
N ASN A 113 13.79 5.88 16.02
CA ASN A 113 15.15 6.18 15.57
C ASN A 113 15.54 7.63 15.86
N LYS A 114 14.63 8.59 15.67
CA LYS A 114 14.86 10.00 16.01
C LYS A 114 15.10 10.19 17.51
N LYS A 115 14.30 9.54 18.37
CA LYS A 115 14.52 9.55 19.82
C LYS A 115 15.86 8.94 20.20
N MET A 116 16.21 7.80 19.62
CA MET A 116 17.52 7.16 19.84
C MET A 116 18.67 8.09 19.46
N LEU A 117 18.63 8.73 18.29
CA LEU A 117 19.65 9.68 17.87
C LEU A 117 19.78 10.86 18.83
N ASN A 118 18.66 11.37 19.35
CA ASN A 118 18.68 12.45 20.34
C ASN A 118 19.30 12.03 21.68
N VAL A 119 19.08 10.79 22.13
CA VAL A 119 19.69 10.24 23.35
C VAL A 119 21.19 9.96 23.15
N LEU A 120 21.56 9.43 21.98
CA LEU A 120 22.95 9.13 21.64
C LEU A 120 23.75 10.38 21.32
N LYS A 121 23.10 11.49 20.95
CA LYS A 121 23.76 12.78 20.75
C LYS A 121 24.32 13.22 22.10
N PRO A 122 25.65 13.19 22.32
CA PRO A 122 26.21 13.69 23.56
C PRO A 122 25.80 15.15 23.71
N SER A 123 25.38 15.52 24.92
CA SER A 123 24.85 16.85 25.25
C SER A 123 25.64 17.95 24.54
N GLN A 124 25.00 18.70 23.65
CA GLN A 124 25.56 19.96 23.20
C GLN A 124 25.54 20.91 24.39
N GLY A 125 26.72 21.14 24.98
CA GLY A 125 26.97 22.25 25.89
C GLY A 125 26.58 22.00 27.35
N ILE A 126 27.37 21.18 28.06
CA ILE A 126 27.96 21.74 29.28
C ILE A 126 29.31 22.24 28.79
N GLY A 127 29.58 23.54 28.94
CA GLY A 127 30.86 24.15 28.57
C GLY A 127 31.99 23.33 29.19
N THR A 128 32.58 22.47 28.38
CA THR A 128 33.69 21.63 28.76
C THR A 128 34.89 22.10 27.98
N TYR A 129 36.06 21.92 28.59
CA TYR A 129 37.31 22.31 27.98
C TYR A 129 37.48 21.57 26.64
N ASN A 130 37.76 22.32 25.58
CA ASN A 130 38.25 21.74 24.33
C ASN A 130 39.67 21.18 24.54
N TYR A 131 40.24 20.52 23.52
CA TYR A 131 41.59 19.94 23.58
C TYR A 131 42.70 20.94 23.98
N SER A 132 42.45 22.25 23.80
CA SER A 132 43.35 23.33 24.20
C SER A 132 43.03 23.96 25.57
N GLY A 133 42.12 23.38 26.36
CA GLY A 133 41.80 23.89 27.69
C GLY A 133 40.95 25.16 27.69
N GLN A 134 40.27 25.50 26.59
CA GLN A 134 39.34 26.62 26.52
C GLN A 134 37.91 26.11 26.71
N LEU A 135 37.14 26.77 27.57
CA LEU A 135 35.71 26.51 27.74
C LEU A 135 34.99 26.81 26.41
N GLY A 136 34.35 25.79 25.82
CA GLY A 136 33.43 26.01 24.71
C GLY A 136 32.26 26.88 25.18
N LYS A 137 32.05 28.04 24.53
CA LYS A 137 30.90 28.91 24.76
C LYS A 137 29.58 28.18 24.54
#